data_AF-A0A822GH24-F1
#
_entry.id   AF-A0A822GH24-F1
#
_cell.length_a   1.000
_cell.length_b   1.000
_cell.length_c   1.000
_cell.angle_alpha   90.00
_cell.angle_beta   90.00
_cell.angle_gamma   90.00
#
_symmetry.space_group_name_H-M   'P 1'
#
loop_
_entity.id
_entity.type
_entity.pdbx_description
1 polymer ?
#
loop_
_entity_poly.entity_id
_entity_poly.type
_entity_poly.pdbx_seq_one_letter_code
_entity_poly.pdbx_strand_id
1 'polypeptide(L)'
;MNTHGRYKPELMSVIGMFANAIPLRCQLDPSWSFARLVEEVHQIATDSSNYSYFPLQRILAQHPLASKPTFLDTSFQFGSSPKENICDEIIFGDVHLSRVPFSFKIGTDEV
;
A
#
# COMPACT_ATOMS: atom_id res chain seq x y z
N MET A 1 -3.60 5.77 -2.81
CA MET A 1 -2.26 6.33 -2.51
C MET A 1 -1.31 6.01 -3.65
N ASN A 2 -0.64 7.00 -4.22
CA ASN A 2 0.27 6.81 -5.35
C ASN A 2 1.65 6.39 -4.82
N THR A 3 1.90 5.09 -4.72
CA THR A 3 3.15 4.49 -4.21
C THR A 3 4.00 3.85 -5.30
N HIS A 4 3.57 3.92 -6.56
CA HIS A 4 4.28 3.31 -7.69
C HIS A 4 5.61 4.04 -8.03
N GLY A 5 5.90 5.17 -7.36
CA GLY A 5 7.16 5.92 -7.44
C GLY A 5 7.47 6.54 -8.80
N ARG A 6 6.53 6.49 -9.75
CA ARG A 6 6.58 7.17 -11.04
C ARG A 6 5.93 8.55 -10.92
N TYR A 7 6.53 9.42 -10.11
CA TYR A 7 6.00 10.75 -9.79
C TYR A 7 6.23 11.78 -10.90
N LYS A 8 7.01 11.44 -11.94
CA LYS A 8 7.18 12.27 -13.14
C LYS A 8 6.74 11.53 -14.40
N PRO A 9 6.20 12.22 -15.42
CA PRO A 9 5.77 11.60 -16.67
C PRO A 9 6.87 10.81 -17.39
N GLU A 10 8.12 11.28 -17.34
CA GLU A 10 9.25 10.64 -18.01
C GLU A 10 9.58 9.27 -17.40
N LEU A 11 9.19 9.04 -16.15
CA LEU A 11 9.37 7.76 -15.47
C LEU A 11 8.31 6.74 -15.87
N MET A 12 7.25 7.10 -16.58
CA MET A 12 6.17 6.16 -16.91
C MET A 12 6.61 5.07 -17.90
N SER A 13 7.48 5.39 -18.85
CA SER A 13 7.95 4.47 -19.89
C SER A 13 9.24 3.72 -19.53
N VAL A 14 9.85 4.01 -18.37
CA VAL A 14 11.13 3.42 -17.97
C VAL A 14 10.93 2.04 -17.34
N ILE A 15 11.67 1.06 -17.82
CA ILE A 15 11.75 -0.26 -17.17
C ILE A 15 12.67 -0.14 -15.95
N GLY A 16 12.18 -0.53 -14.77
CA GLY A 16 12.94 -0.47 -13.53
C GLY A 16 12.06 -0.63 -12.29
N MET A 17 12.70 -0.83 -11.12
CA MET A 17 12.01 -0.92 -9.84
C MET A 17 11.78 0.48 -9.25
N PHE A 18 10.57 0.99 -9.43
CA PHE A 18 10.14 2.29 -8.90
C PHE A 18 9.22 2.18 -7.68
N ALA A 19 8.78 0.97 -7.32
CA ALA A 19 7.90 0.77 -6.18
C ALA A 19 8.55 1.31 -4.90
N ASN A 20 7.82 2.20 -4.21
CA ASN A 20 8.25 2.74 -2.93
C ASN A 20 7.24 2.34 -1.85
N ALA A 21 7.74 2.06 -0.65
CA ALA A 21 6.92 1.77 0.51
C ALA A 21 7.01 2.94 1.50
N ILE A 22 5.88 3.32 2.10
CA ILE A 22 5.80 4.44 3.04
C ILE A 22 5.34 3.86 4.38
N PRO A 23 6.14 3.99 5.45
CA PRO A 23 5.73 3.52 6.76
C PRO A 23 4.59 4.41 7.28
N LEU A 24 3.47 3.79 7.66
CA LEU A 24 2.35 4.48 8.27
C LEU A 24 2.38 4.23 9.78
N ARG A 25 2.39 5.31 10.56
CA ARG A 25 2.30 5.23 12.02
C ARG A 25 0.86 5.48 12.46
N CYS A 26 0.13 4.39 12.72
CA CYS A 26 -1.25 4.47 13.21
C CYS A 26 -1.28 4.32 14.73
N GLN A 27 -1.71 5.36 15.44
CA GLN A 27 -2.02 5.29 16.88
C GLN A 27 -3.52 5.12 17.01
N LEU A 28 -3.96 3.88 17.27
CA LEU A 28 -5.37 3.52 17.29
C LEU A 28 -5.86 3.40 18.73
N ASP A 29 -7.03 3.97 19.01
CA ASP A 29 -7.73 3.81 20.29
C ASP A 29 -8.75 2.67 20.19
N PRO A 30 -8.68 1.65 21.05
CA PRO A 30 -9.66 0.57 21.10
C PRO A 30 -11.11 1.03 21.39
N SER A 31 -11.32 2.21 21.98
CA SER A 31 -12.66 2.71 22.26
C SER A 31 -13.32 3.40 21.06
N TRP A 32 -12.61 3.59 19.96
CA TRP A 32 -13.17 4.24 18.77
C TRP A 32 -14.22 3.38 18.08
N SER A 33 -15.24 4.05 17.53
CA SER A 33 -16.13 3.41 16.57
C SER A 33 -15.36 3.05 15.30
N PHE A 34 -15.86 2.07 14.55
CA PHE A 34 -15.28 1.70 13.26
C PHE A 34 -15.19 2.90 12.30
N ALA A 35 -16.23 3.74 12.26
CA ALA A 35 -16.23 4.96 11.44
C ALA A 35 -15.09 5.91 11.81
N ARG A 36 -14.85 6.11 13.11
CA ARG A 36 -13.76 6.97 13.59
C ARG A 36 -12.39 6.39 13.26
N LEU A 37 -12.22 5.07 13.40
CA LEU A 37 -10.99 4.38 13.03
C LEU A 37 -10.68 4.54 11.54
N VAL A 38 -11.68 4.38 10.67
CA VAL A 38 -11.50 4.56 9.22
C VAL A 38 -11.13 5.99 8.89
N GLU A 39 -11.77 6.98 9.51
CA GLU A 39 -11.47 8.39 9.31
C GLU A 39 -10.02 8.73 9.68
N GLU A 40 -9.57 8.27 10.85
CA GLU A 40 -8.19 8.48 11.33
C GLU A 40 -7.15 7.84 10.41
N VAL A 41 -7.36 6.56 10.02
CA VAL A 41 -6.46 5.87 9.09
C VAL A 41 -6.46 6.55 7.72
N HIS A 42 -7.60 7.04 7.25
CA HIS A 42 -7.71 7.77 5.99
C HIS A 42 -6.91 9.08 6.02
N GLN A 43 -7.00 9.85 7.11
CA GLN A 43 -6.22 11.07 7.28
C GLN A 43 -4.72 10.76 7.27
N ILE A 44 -4.27 9.80 8.07
CA ILE A 44 -2.86 9.37 8.13
C ILE A 44 -2.34 8.95 6.75
N ALA A 45 -3.12 8.14 6.02
CA ALA A 45 -2.73 7.67 4.69
C ALA A 45 -2.66 8.80 3.65
N THR A 46 -3.61 9.73 3.70
CA THR A 46 -3.68 10.89 2.80
C THR A 46 -2.51 11.84 3.05
N ASP A 47 -2.25 12.19 4.32
CA ASP A 47 -1.13 13.04 4.70
C ASP A 47 0.21 12.43 4.31
N SER A 48 0.36 11.12 4.52
CA SER A 48 1.57 10.37 4.16
C SER A 48 1.76 10.26 2.65
N SER A 49 0.69 10.31 1.85
CA SER A 49 0.79 10.28 0.38
C SER A 49 1.56 11.47 -0.18
N ASN A 50 1.61 12.60 0.53
CA ASN A 50 2.40 13.77 0.12
C ASN A 50 3.91 13.51 0.15
N TYR A 51 4.36 12.46 0.84
CA TYR A 51 5.76 12.09 0.99
C TYR A 51 6.12 10.82 0.21
N SER A 52 5.26 10.39 -0.73
CA SER A 52 5.40 9.08 -1.38
C SER A 52 6.62 8.90 -2.28
N TYR A 53 7.28 9.98 -2.64
CA TYR A 53 8.53 9.99 -3.40
C TYR A 53 9.77 9.78 -2.52
N PHE A 54 9.64 9.88 -1.19
CA PHE A 54 10.79 9.78 -0.30
C PHE A 54 11.22 8.31 -0.13
N PRO A 55 12.48 7.94 -0.43
CA PRO A 55 12.89 6.54 -0.41
C PRO A 55 12.86 5.93 0.99
N LEU A 56 12.22 4.77 1.15
CA LEU A 56 12.18 4.03 2.42
C LEU A 56 13.59 3.79 2.99
N GLN A 57 14.56 3.50 2.15
CA GLN A 57 15.95 3.21 2.53
C GLN A 57 16.58 4.38 3.29
N ARG A 58 16.20 5.63 2.98
CA ARG A 58 16.65 6.81 3.70
C ARG A 58 16.05 6.92 5.10
N ILE A 59 14.82 6.42 5.29
CA ILE A 59 14.18 6.32 6.60
C ILE A 59 14.88 5.24 7.42
N LEU A 60 15.10 4.06 6.82
CA LEU A 60 15.77 2.93 7.46
C LEU A 60 17.20 3.24 7.88
N ALA A 61 17.95 4.01 7.08
CA ALA A 61 19.32 4.40 7.40
C ALA A 61 19.44 5.27 8.67
N GLN A 62 18.34 5.92 9.09
CA GLN A 62 18.29 6.70 10.32
C GLN A 62 17.89 5.84 11.54
N HIS A 63 17.46 4.60 11.33
CA HIS A 63 17.04 3.72 12.40
C HIS A 63 18.25 3.01 13.04
N PRO A 64 18.37 2.98 14.39
CA PRO A 64 19.51 2.35 15.08
C PRO A 64 19.69 0.86 14.75
N LEU A 65 18.60 0.19 14.37
CA LEU A 65 18.58 -1.22 13.96
C LEU A 65 18.20 -1.36 12.49
N ALA A 66 19.02 -0.78 11.60
CA ALA A 66 18.77 -0.78 10.16
C ALA A 66 18.69 -2.21 9.56
N SER A 67 19.34 -3.20 10.17
CA SER A 67 19.35 -4.59 9.70
C SER A 67 18.03 -5.34 9.94
N LYS A 68 17.22 -4.89 10.90
CA LYS A 68 15.88 -5.44 11.23
C LYS A 68 15.00 -4.33 11.83
N PRO A 69 14.36 -3.49 11.00
CA PRO A 69 13.45 -2.48 11.50
C PRO A 69 12.19 -3.14 12.10
N THR A 70 11.99 -3.01 13.41
CA THR A 70 10.87 -3.61 14.17
C THR A 70 9.52 -2.95 13.91
N PHE A 71 9.43 -2.00 12.98
CA PHE A 71 8.20 -1.26 12.67
C PHE A 71 7.65 -1.60 11.28
N LEU A 72 8.29 -2.51 10.54
CA LEU A 72 7.90 -2.93 9.19
C LEU A 72 7.58 -4.43 9.14
N ASP A 73 6.82 -4.91 10.12
CA ASP A 73 6.43 -6.33 10.17
C ASP A 73 5.24 -6.65 9.24
N THR A 74 4.41 -5.65 8.94
CA THR A 74 3.20 -5.80 8.13
C THR A 74 3.19 -4.80 6.98
N SER A 75 2.87 -5.27 5.79
CA SER A 75 2.71 -4.44 4.59
C SER A 75 1.29 -4.58 4.03
N PHE A 76 0.80 -3.49 3.46
CA PHE A 76 -0.47 -3.44 2.76
C PHE A 76 -0.23 -2.94 1.34
N GLN A 77 -0.78 -3.63 0.36
CA GLN A 77 -0.75 -3.21 -1.04
C GLN A 77 -2.16 -3.28 -1.61
N PHE A 78 -2.58 -2.17 -2.23
CA PHE A 78 -3.81 -2.11 -2.99
C PHE A 78 -3.48 -1.70 -4.42
N GLY A 79 -3.86 -2.52 -5.38
CA GLY A 79 -3.68 -2.27 -6.80
C GLY A 79 -4.93 -2.68 -7.56
N SER A 80 -5.36 -1.84 -8.49
CA SER A 80 -6.39 -2.21 -9.47
C SER A 80 -5.68 -2.65 -10.74
N SER A 81 -5.95 -3.89 -11.18
CA SER A 81 -5.57 -4.34 -12.51
C SER A 81 -6.79 -4.23 -13.41
N PRO A 82 -6.68 -3.65 -14.61
CA PRO A 82 -7.70 -3.83 -15.64
C PRO A 82 -7.93 -5.34 -15.86
N LYS A 83 -9.18 -5.71 -16.14
CA LYS A 83 -9.69 -7.09 -16.28
C LYS A 83 -9.12 -7.88 -17.48
N GLU A 84 -7.97 -7.52 -18.04
CA GLU A 84 -7.43 -8.21 -19.20
C GLU A 84 -6.53 -9.38 -18.76
N ASN A 85 -7.12 -10.57 -18.79
CA ASN A 85 -6.50 -11.90 -18.63
C ASN A 85 -5.88 -12.19 -17.25
N ILE A 86 -6.73 -12.39 -16.24
CA ILE A 86 -6.29 -12.82 -14.91
C ILE A 86 -6.47 -14.34 -14.82
N CYS A 87 -5.38 -15.08 -14.67
CA CYS A 87 -5.42 -16.49 -14.30
C CYS A 87 -6.10 -16.65 -12.93
N ASP A 88 -7.06 -17.58 -12.81
CA ASP A 88 -7.79 -17.86 -11.56
C ASP A 88 -6.89 -18.38 -10.42
N GLU A 89 -5.67 -18.78 -10.77
CA GLU A 89 -4.67 -19.35 -9.88
C GLU A 89 -3.35 -18.59 -10.04
N ILE A 90 -2.85 -18.03 -8.93
CA ILE A 90 -1.52 -17.41 -8.86
C ILE A 90 -0.60 -18.39 -8.13
N ILE A 91 0.43 -18.85 -8.82
CA ILE A 91 1.44 -19.76 -8.25
C ILE A 91 2.68 -18.95 -7.85
N PHE A 92 2.99 -18.92 -6.56
CA PHE A 92 4.22 -18.36 -6.00
C PHE A 92 5.04 -19.48 -5.37
N GLY A 93 5.94 -20.10 -6.16
CA GLY A 93 6.71 -21.26 -5.71
C GLY A 93 5.80 -22.48 -5.54
N ASP A 94 5.71 -23.00 -4.33
CA ASP A 94 4.81 -24.08 -3.89
C ASP A 94 3.46 -23.56 -3.33
N VAL A 95 3.28 -22.24 -3.26
CA VAL A 95 2.04 -21.62 -2.78
C VAL A 95 1.06 -21.43 -3.93
N HIS A 96 -0.11 -22.04 -3.79
CA HIS A 96 -1.25 -21.88 -4.67
C HIS A 96 -2.23 -20.86 -4.07
N LEU A 97 -2.38 -19.71 -4.71
CA LEU A 97 -3.38 -18.71 -4.34
C LEU A 97 -4.57 -18.83 -5.29
N SER A 98 -5.73 -19.21 -4.74
CA SER A 98 -6.99 -19.22 -5.48
C SER A 98 -7.76 -17.93 -5.23
N ARG A 99 -8.29 -17.34 -6.30
CA ARG A 99 -9.07 -16.10 -6.18
C ARG A 99 -10.47 -16.42 -5.65
N VAL A 100 -10.80 -15.84 -4.50
CA VAL A 100 -12.19 -15.85 -3.99
C VAL A 100 -12.86 -14.56 -4.49
N PRO A 101 -13.92 -14.65 -5.33
CA PRO A 101 -14.65 -13.46 -5.74
C PRO A 101 -15.38 -12.87 -4.52
N PHE A 102 -15.00 -11.66 -4.13
CA PHE A 102 -15.74 -10.87 -3.16
C PHE A 102 -16.07 -9.50 -3.76
N SER A 103 -17.32 -9.07 -3.61
CA SER A 103 -17.76 -7.73 -4.00
C SER A 103 -17.95 -6.89 -2.73
N PHE A 104 -17.37 -5.70 -2.74
CA PHE A 104 -17.57 -4.72 -1.67
C PHE A 104 -17.93 -3.38 -2.32
N LYS A 105 -19.06 -2.79 -1.93
CA LYS A 105 -19.48 -1.46 -2.40
C LYS A 105 -18.71 -0.41 -1.61
N ILE A 106 -17.78 0.28 -2.26
CA ILE A 106 -17.06 1.41 -1.67
C ILE A 106 -17.78 2.67 -2.13
N GLY A 107 -18.69 3.18 -1.29
CA GLY A 107 -19.44 4.43 -1.54
C GLY A 107 -20.83 4.23 -2.16
N THR A 108 -21.76 5.08 -1.72
CA THR A 108 -23.08 5.26 -2.32
C THR A 108 -22.99 6.28 -3.45
N ASP A 109 -22.39 5.90 -4.57
CA ASP A 109 -22.64 6.49 -5.90
C ASP A 109 -21.59 5.94 -6.88
N GLU A 110 -21.91 4.84 -7.56
CA GLU A 110 -21.46 4.62 -8.93
C GLU A 110 -22.61 3.92 -9.69
N VAL A 111 -22.99 4.55 -10.82
CA VAL A 111 -24.00 4.12 -11.79
C VAL A 111 -23.48 2.96 -12.63
#